data_AF-A0A699XEU1-F1
#
_entry.id   AF-A0A699XEU1-F1
#
_cell.length_a   1.000
_cell.length_b   1.000
_cell.length_c   1.000
_cell.angle_alpha   90.00
_cell.angle_beta   90.00
_cell.angle_gamma   90.00
#
_symmetry.space_group_name_H-M   'P 1'
#
loop_
_entity.id
_entity.type
_entity.pdbx_description
1 polymer ?
#
loop_
_entity_poly.entity_id
_entity_poly.type
_entity_poly.pdbx_seq_one_letter_code
_entity_poly.pdbx_strand_id
1 'polypeptide(L)'
;RPFLDELSALTGDTIHLAIRDGDEVLYLHKNPGRNGPEMRSRVGHRMPLARTGIGKALLLDSPESEWRRLYDLSVPEVARNPLWPA
;
A
#
# COMPACT_ATOMS: atom_id res chain seq x y z
N ARG A 1 0.86 15.03 13.61
CA ARG A 1 1.30 15.51 12.29
C ARG A 1 2.78 15.91 12.19
N PRO A 2 3.46 16.52 13.18
CA PRO A 2 4.81 17.09 12.95
C PRO A 2 5.82 16.07 12.40
N PHE A 3 5.77 14.81 12.84
CA PHE A 3 6.69 13.76 12.37
C PHE A 3 6.59 13.43 10.87
N LEU A 4 5.38 13.47 10.28
CA LEU A 4 5.20 13.15 8.85
C LEU A 4 5.68 14.31 7.97
N ASP A 5 5.46 15.53 8.44
CA ASP A 5 5.87 16.75 7.75
C ASP A 5 7.39 16.91 7.81
N GLU A 6 8.00 16.64 8.96
CA GLU A 6 9.45 16.62 9.14
C GLU A 6 10.11 15.55 8.26
N LEU A 7 9.56 14.33 8.23
CA LEU A 7 10.08 13.27 7.38
C LEU A 7 9.98 13.64 5.90
N SER A 8 8.85 14.21 5.46
CA SER A 8 8.70 14.67 4.08
C SER A 8 9.65 15.81 3.74
N ALA A 9 9.88 16.74 4.66
CA ALA A 9 10.86 17.81 4.46
C ALA A 9 12.28 17.26 4.27
N LEU A 10 12.67 16.32 5.15
CA LEU A 10 13.98 15.68 5.18
C LEU A 10 14.25 14.84 3.92
N THR A 11 13.30 14.04 3.46
CA THR A 11 13.49 13.16 2.28
C THR A 11 13.12 13.83 0.97
N GLY A 12 12.20 14.80 1.01
CA GLY A 12 11.55 15.37 -0.16
C GLY A 12 10.49 14.47 -0.81
N ASP A 13 10.24 13.29 -0.23
CA ASP A 13 9.33 12.28 -0.78
C ASP A 13 7.92 12.37 -0.19
N THR A 14 6.97 11.70 -0.88
CA THR A 14 5.60 11.58 -0.39
C THR A 14 5.53 10.61 0.77
N ILE A 15 5.05 11.10 1.92
CA ILE A 15 4.87 10.28 3.12
C ILE A 15 3.41 9.85 3.26
N HIS A 16 3.19 8.56 3.48
CA HIS A 16 1.88 7.97 3.70
C HIS A 16 1.77 7.46 5.14
N LEU A 17 0.62 7.72 5.77
CA LEU A 17 0.21 7.03 6.99
C LEU A 17 -1.05 6.22 6.67
N ALA A 18 -1.03 4.95 7.03
CA ALA A 18 -2.15 4.06 6.84
C ALA A 18 -2.21 3.00 7.94
N ILE A 19 -3.36 2.36 8.05
CA ILE A 19 -3.57 1.19 8.91
C ILE A 19 -4.01 0.00 8.07
N ARG A 20 -3.83 -1.19 8.63
CA ARG A 20 -4.52 -2.38 8.14
C ARG A 20 -5.98 -2.33 8.59
N ASP A 21 -6.89 -2.56 7.66
CA ASP A 21 -8.32 -2.73 7.94
C ASP A 21 -8.83 -3.92 7.12
N GLY A 22 -8.95 -5.08 7.78
CA GLY A 22 -9.19 -6.37 7.14
C GLY A 22 -8.06 -6.75 6.17
N ASP A 23 -8.42 -6.93 4.90
CA ASP A 23 -7.53 -7.33 3.80
C ASP A 23 -6.99 -6.13 3.00
N GLU A 24 -7.26 -4.92 3.50
CA GLU A 24 -6.93 -3.66 2.82
C GLU A 24 -6.08 -2.74 3.70
N VAL A 25 -5.39 -1.83 3.03
CA VAL A 25 -4.78 -0.63 3.60
C VAL A 25 -5.81 0.48 3.57
N LEU A 26 -6.07 1.12 4.71
CA LEU A 26 -6.82 2.37 4.78
C LEU A 26 -5.87 3.55 5.00
N TYR A 27 -5.78 4.44 4.00
CA TYR A 27 -4.92 5.61 4.05
C TYR A 27 -5.52 6.70 4.96
N LEU A 28 -4.82 7.05 6.04
CA LEU A 28 -5.24 8.07 7.01
C LEU A 28 -4.62 9.43 6.73
N HIS A 29 -3.42 9.45 6.14
CA HIS A 29 -2.73 10.68 5.79
C HIS A 29 -1.84 10.51 4.57
N LYS A 30 -1.68 11.60 3.82
CA LYS A 30 -0.73 11.74 2.72
C LYS A 30 -0.14 13.15 2.80
N ASN A 31 1.16 13.23 3.00
CA ASN A 31 1.91 14.46 2.79
C ASN A 31 2.60 14.37 1.43
N PRO A 32 2.22 15.20 0.43
CA PRO A 32 2.85 15.18 -0.88
C PRO A 32 4.30 15.65 -0.78
N GLY A 33 5.20 14.83 -1.32
CA GLY A 33 6.59 15.22 -1.52
C GLY A 33 6.74 16.19 -2.69
N ARG A 34 7.94 16.74 -2.82
CA ARG A 34 8.37 17.54 -3.98
C ARG A 34 9.09 16.71 -5.04
N ASN A 35 9.53 15.50 -4.66
CA ASN A 35 10.24 14.58 -5.53
C ASN A 35 9.29 13.55 -6.16
N GLY A 36 9.64 13.08 -7.36
CA GLY A 36 8.99 11.95 -8.00
C GLY A 36 7.57 12.24 -8.55
N PRO A 37 6.93 11.22 -9.13
CA PRO A 37 5.59 11.35 -9.69
C PRO A 37 4.53 11.48 -8.59
N GLU A 38 3.43 12.16 -8.91
CA GLU A 38 2.29 12.26 -8.01
C GLU A 38 1.69 10.87 -7.75
N MET A 39 1.64 10.49 -6.47
CA MET A 39 0.99 9.24 -6.07
C MET A 39 -0.52 9.35 -6.18
N ARG A 40 -1.19 8.37 -6.81
CA ARG A 40 -2.66 8.38 -6.99
C ARG A 40 -3.45 8.08 -5.71
N SER A 41 -2.78 7.64 -4.64
CA SER A 41 -3.35 7.45 -3.31
C SER A 41 -3.92 8.76 -2.74
N ARG A 42 -5.00 8.65 -1.96
CA ARG A 42 -5.63 9.76 -1.24
C ARG A 42 -6.08 9.30 0.13
N VAL A 43 -6.27 10.24 1.05
CA VAL A 43 -6.85 9.96 2.37
C VAL A 43 -8.24 9.33 2.19
N GLY A 44 -8.54 8.30 2.97
CA GLY A 44 -9.78 7.53 2.89
C GLY A 44 -9.80 6.46 1.79
N HIS A 45 -8.84 6.45 0.86
CA HIS A 45 -8.74 5.36 -0.12
C HIS A 45 -8.42 4.03 0.57
N ARG A 46 -8.89 2.96 -0.06
CA ARG A 46 -8.62 1.57 0.32
C ARG A 46 -7.94 0.85 -0.83
N MET A 47 -6.95 0.01 -0.51
CA MET A 47 -6.20 -0.77 -1.48
C MET A 47 -5.87 -2.16 -0.89
N PRO A 48 -5.87 -3.24 -1.68
CA PRO A 48 -5.45 -4.55 -1.19
C PRO A 48 -4.04 -4.52 -0.58
N LEU A 49 -3.86 -5.13 0.60
CA LEU A 49 -2.58 -5.14 1.32
C LEU A 49 -1.42 -5.64 0.43
N ALA A 50 -1.63 -6.78 -0.24
CA ALA A 50 -0.63 -7.44 -1.07
C ALA A 50 -0.13 -6.59 -2.27
N ARG A 51 -0.88 -5.54 -2.66
CA ARG A 51 -0.57 -4.70 -3.83
C ARG A 51 0.13 -3.39 -3.49
N THR A 52 0.44 -3.13 -2.21
CA THR A 52 1.03 -1.86 -1.77
C THR A 52 2.30 -2.09 -0.96
N GLY A 53 3.25 -1.15 -1.01
CA GLY A 53 4.46 -1.22 -0.19
C GLY A 53 4.17 -1.16 1.31
N ILE A 54 3.27 -0.25 1.73
CA ILE A 54 2.84 -0.14 3.12
C ILE A 54 2.07 -1.39 3.59
N GLY A 55 1.26 -2.00 2.74
CA GLY A 55 0.56 -3.24 3.07
C GLY A 55 1.53 -4.39 3.30
N LYS A 56 2.59 -4.53 2.48
CA LYS A 56 3.67 -5.49 2.73
C LYS A 56 4.38 -5.23 4.06
N ALA A 57 4.65 -3.97 4.40
CA ALA A 57 5.25 -3.61 5.69
C ALA A 57 4.35 -3.99 6.87
N LEU A 58 3.03 -3.81 6.74
CA LEU A 58 2.03 -4.21 7.75
C LEU A 58 1.86 -5.73 7.90
N LEU A 59 2.45 -6.52 6.99
CA LEU A 59 2.35 -7.99 6.98
C LEU A 59 3.63 -8.69 7.45
N LEU A 60 4.68 -7.96 7.83
CA LEU A 60 6.00 -8.55 8.15
C LEU A 60 5.95 -9.65 9.23
N ASP A 61 5.09 -9.50 10.23
CA ASP A 61 4.92 -10.48 11.32
C ASP A 61 3.82 -11.53 11.05
N SER A 62 3.19 -11.49 9.86
CA SER A 62 2.14 -12.44 9.50
C SER A 62 2.73 -13.75 8.96
N PRO A 63 2.05 -14.90 9.15
CA PRO A 63 2.51 -16.17 8.59
C PRO A 63 2.40 -16.17 7.06
N GLU A 64 3.23 -16.99 6.40
CA GLU A 64 3.24 -17.11 4.93
C GLU A 64 1.86 -17.50 4.35
N SER A 65 1.07 -18.29 5.10
CA SER A 65 -0.30 -18.66 4.71
C SER A 65 -1.20 -17.44 4.53
N GLU A 66 -1.03 -16.41 5.35
CA GLU A 66 -1.77 -15.16 5.25
C GLU A 66 -1.33 -14.35 4.04
N TRP A 67 -0.03 -14.35 3.73
CA TRP A 67 0.49 -13.69 2.53
C TRP A 67 -0.06 -14.33 1.26
N ARG A 68 -0.11 -15.66 1.19
CA ARG A 68 -0.71 -16.39 0.05
C ARG A 68 -2.19 -16.06 -0.10
N ARG A 69 -2.97 -16.12 0.99
CA ARG A 69 -4.40 -15.77 0.97
C ARG A 69 -4.64 -14.36 0.44
N LEU A 70 -3.88 -13.38 0.93
CA LEU A 70 -4.01 -11.98 0.51
C LEU A 70 -3.53 -11.75 -0.93
N TYR A 71 -2.50 -12.48 -1.37
CA TYR A 71 -2.04 -12.45 -2.76
C TYR A 71 -3.14 -12.92 -3.69
N ASP A 72 -3.70 -14.11 -3.46
CA ASP A 72 -4.74 -14.73 -4.30
C ASP A 72 -5.99 -13.85 -4.41
N LEU A 73 -6.42 -13.23 -3.31
CA LEU A 73 -7.54 -12.28 -3.29
C LEU A 73 -7.25 -11.00 -4.08
N SER A 74 -5.99 -10.59 -4.18
CA SER A 74 -5.60 -9.34 -4.83
C SER A 74 -5.38 -9.45 -6.34
N VAL A 75 -5.25 -10.67 -6.87
CA VAL A 75 -5.08 -10.93 -8.30
C VAL A 75 -6.36 -10.53 -9.04
N PRO A 76 -6.30 -9.58 -9.99
CA PRO A 76 -7.45 -9.24 -10.82
C PRO A 76 -7.94 -10.45 -11.60
N GLU A 77 -9.24 -10.53 -11.85
CA GLU A 77 -9.84 -11.63 -12.62
C GLU A 77 -9.24 -11.79 -14.03
N VAL A 78 -8.84 -10.68 -14.64
CA VAL A 78 -8.14 -10.65 -15.93
C VAL A 78 -6.76 -11.32 -15.87
N ALA A 79 -6.07 -11.24 -14.73
CA ALA A 79 -4.78 -11.90 -14.53
C ALA A 79 -4.93 -13.40 -14.21
N ARG A 80 -6.16 -13.90 -13.99
CA ARG A 80 -6.46 -15.34 -13.94
C ARG A 80 -6.74 -15.94 -15.32
N ASN A 81 -6.56 -15.18 -16.40
CA ASN A 81 -6.69 -15.69 -17.76
C ASN A 81 -5.55 -16.70 -18.04
N PRO A 82 -5.85 -17.98 -18.30
CA PRO A 82 -4.84 -19.00 -18.56
C PRO A 82 -4.01 -18.76 -19.84
N LEU A 83 -4.39 -17.77 -20.66
CA LEU A 83 -3.65 -17.35 -21.85
C LEU A 83 -2.56 -16.31 -21.56
N TRP A 84 -2.45 -15.78 -20.33
CA TRP A 84 -1.39 -14.85 -19.95
C TRP A 84 -0.27 -15.60 -19.20
N PRO A 85 1.02 -15.48 -19.60
CA PRO A 85 2.11 -16.14 -18.90
C PRO A 85 2.30 -15.55 -17.50
N ALA A 86 2.39 -16.44 -16.50
CA ALA A 86 2.65 -16.12 -15.10
C ALA A 86 4.00 -15.41 -14.89
#